data_AF-A0A8J2QSG2-F1
#
_entry.id   AF-A0A8J2QSG2-F1
#
_cell.length_a   1.000
_cell.length_b   1.000
_cell.length_c   1.000
_cell.angle_alpha   90.00
_cell.angle_beta   90.00
_cell.angle_gamma   90.00
#
_symmetry.space_group_name_H-M   'P 1'
#
loop_
_entity.id
_entity.type
_entity.pdbx_description
1 polymer ?
#
loop_
_entity_poly.entity_id
_entity_poly.type
_entity_poly.pdbx_seq_one_letter_code
_entity_poly.pdbx_strand_id
1 'polypeptide(L)'
;MEALETSINYWEDALAAFSMGARGGVTGALALTSPEEAEFCREIQDLLQNAYMLQERCELLFLDQRSVLFRSESGGGVEGSGRRTRLLSSHTSETRKEHHSSAESFASAEDQVADLREFDDLAESFPEIEKLELYQAAVKQLEHGIPCRTVRAEVLQCGSEAEFLCKLHCVRSALDVALGGAGGVAGRAWLVDAGRQVLTDLLLYADKEPKEFLVSYEELVSWSSQASNWPVLEAELSAKGVRVLSFYDVVLDYILLDAFEDLAAPPASVLAVVRNRWLSDGFKESALTTAVWSVIKAKRRYLQYPDGFMAHFYSISEHLLPVLVWGFLGPRERLKDVCETFQAEIIGFITDIFSFEKSRYTTVEDLAEDIMQHARTRAANITDKLAERI
;
A
#
# COMPACT_ATOMS: atom_id res chain seq x y z
N MET A 1 -30.09 -4.51 0.92
CA MET A 1 -29.24 -5.42 0.13
C MET A 1 -29.35 -6.83 0.65
N GLU A 2 -29.03 -7.09 1.91
CA GLU A 2 -29.16 -8.43 2.53
C GLU A 2 -30.56 -9.08 2.38
N ALA A 3 -31.65 -8.31 2.57
CA ALA A 3 -33.00 -8.82 2.33
C ALA A 3 -33.28 -9.16 0.85
N LEU A 4 -32.65 -8.43 -0.09
CA LEU A 4 -32.78 -8.68 -1.53
C LEU A 4 -31.97 -9.91 -1.93
N GLU A 5 -30.74 -10.03 -1.43
CA GLU A 5 -29.86 -11.19 -1.64
C GLU A 5 -30.46 -12.47 -1.06
N THR A 6 -31.02 -12.40 0.14
CA THR A 6 -31.76 -13.53 0.75
C THR A 6 -32.96 -13.92 -0.12
N SER A 7 -33.66 -12.94 -0.70
CA SER A 7 -34.78 -13.21 -1.62
C SER A 7 -34.33 -13.82 -2.95
N ILE A 8 -33.20 -13.35 -3.50
CA ILE A 8 -32.56 -13.92 -4.69
C ILE A 8 -32.20 -15.39 -4.44
N ASN A 9 -31.56 -15.70 -3.32
CA ASN A 9 -31.22 -17.08 -2.95
C ASN A 9 -32.47 -17.97 -2.85
N TYR A 10 -33.56 -17.48 -2.26
CA TYR A 10 -34.82 -18.23 -2.23
C TYR A 10 -35.42 -18.47 -3.62
N TRP A 11 -35.28 -17.53 -4.56
CA TRP A 11 -35.76 -17.69 -5.93
C TRP A 11 -34.86 -18.62 -6.76
N GLU A 12 -33.54 -18.58 -6.54
CA GLU A 12 -32.58 -19.52 -7.12
C GLU A 12 -32.82 -20.95 -6.62
N ASP A 13 -33.01 -21.13 -5.32
CA ASP A 13 -33.32 -22.42 -4.70
C ASP A 13 -34.66 -22.98 -5.22
N ALA A 14 -35.67 -22.13 -5.37
CA ALA A 14 -36.94 -22.52 -5.98
C ALA A 14 -36.75 -22.99 -7.43
N LEU A 15 -36.00 -22.24 -8.25
CA LEU A 15 -35.71 -22.60 -9.63
C LEU A 15 -34.92 -23.91 -9.74
N ALA A 16 -33.93 -24.10 -8.85
CA ALA A 16 -33.13 -25.31 -8.75
C ALA A 16 -33.98 -26.52 -8.35
N ALA A 17 -34.90 -26.37 -7.39
CA ALA A 17 -35.83 -27.42 -6.97
C ALA A 17 -36.77 -27.85 -8.11
N PHE A 18 -37.27 -26.92 -8.92
CA PHE A 18 -38.07 -27.24 -10.12
C PHE A 18 -37.25 -27.94 -11.21
N SER A 19 -35.98 -27.55 -11.39
CA SER A 19 -35.08 -28.20 -12.36
C SER A 19 -34.60 -29.60 -11.92
N MET A 20 -34.46 -29.84 -10.61
CA MET A 20 -34.07 -31.13 -10.04
C MET A 20 -35.27 -32.10 -9.88
N GLY A 21 -36.47 -31.58 -9.62
CA GLY A 21 -37.72 -32.36 -9.65
C GLY A 21 -37.96 -33.05 -10.99
N ALA A 22 -37.47 -32.47 -12.09
CA ALA A 22 -37.52 -33.07 -13.43
C ALA A 22 -36.52 -34.22 -13.65
N ARG A 23 -35.56 -34.45 -12.74
CA ARG A 23 -34.48 -35.45 -12.87
C ARG A 23 -34.55 -36.59 -11.85
N GLY A 24 -35.44 -36.53 -10.88
CA GLY A 24 -35.49 -37.46 -9.74
C GLY A 24 -36.47 -38.65 -9.82
N GLY A 25 -37.17 -38.85 -10.94
CA GLY A 25 -38.14 -39.95 -11.11
C GLY A 25 -37.64 -41.02 -12.07
N VAL A 26 -37.43 -42.24 -11.59
CA VAL A 26 -37.05 -43.42 -12.39
C VAL A 26 -38.10 -43.74 -13.44
N THR A 27 -37.86 -43.35 -14.70
CA THR A 27 -38.08 -44.08 -15.97
C THR A 27 -38.03 -43.09 -17.13
N GLY A 28 -37.34 -43.47 -18.23
CA GLY A 28 -37.04 -42.60 -19.36
C GLY A 28 -38.26 -42.11 -20.14
N ALA A 29 -38.82 -40.98 -19.74
CA ALA A 29 -39.62 -40.11 -20.57
C ALA A 29 -39.17 -38.66 -20.31
N LEU A 30 -38.92 -37.91 -21.38
CA LEU A 30 -38.79 -36.45 -21.37
C LEU A 30 -39.90 -35.87 -20.48
N ALA A 31 -39.54 -35.38 -19.29
CA ALA A 31 -40.47 -34.71 -18.41
C ALA A 31 -40.89 -33.39 -19.08
N LEU A 32 -42.01 -33.46 -19.80
CA LEU A 32 -42.79 -32.30 -20.21
C LEU A 32 -43.21 -31.58 -18.93
N THR A 33 -42.48 -30.54 -18.53
CA THR A 33 -43.04 -29.51 -17.66
C THR A 33 -44.34 -29.06 -18.31
N SER A 34 -45.43 -28.98 -17.55
CA SER A 34 -46.69 -28.45 -18.10
C SER A 34 -46.43 -27.06 -18.72
N PRO A 35 -47.19 -26.64 -19.75
CA PRO A 35 -46.99 -25.32 -20.35
C PRO A 35 -47.09 -24.21 -19.29
N GLU A 36 -47.91 -24.41 -18.25
CA GLU A 36 -48.02 -23.50 -17.11
C GLU A 36 -46.75 -23.48 -16.22
N GLU A 37 -46.11 -24.63 -15.96
CA GLU A 37 -44.84 -24.70 -15.21
C GLU A 37 -43.67 -24.09 -15.97
N ALA A 38 -43.65 -24.22 -17.30
CA ALA A 38 -42.64 -23.60 -18.16
C ALA A 38 -42.81 -22.07 -18.28
N GLU A 39 -44.03 -21.56 -18.16
CA GLU A 39 -44.30 -20.12 -18.03
C GLU A 39 -43.85 -19.60 -16.66
N PHE A 40 -44.19 -20.29 -15.58
CA PHE A 40 -43.78 -19.92 -14.23
C PHE A 40 -42.24 -19.87 -14.05
N CYS A 41 -41.51 -20.86 -14.58
CA CYS A 41 -40.04 -20.84 -14.55
C CYS A 41 -39.45 -19.66 -15.33
N ARG A 42 -40.07 -19.26 -16.46
CA ARG A 42 -39.65 -18.09 -17.23
C ARG A 42 -39.92 -16.80 -16.48
N GLU A 43 -41.04 -16.69 -15.80
CA GLU A 43 -41.38 -15.54 -14.96
C GLU A 43 -40.41 -15.39 -13.77
N ILE A 44 -40.01 -16.49 -13.12
CA ILE A 44 -39.00 -16.46 -12.04
C ILE A 44 -37.62 -16.08 -12.59
N GLN A 45 -37.23 -16.57 -13.77
CA GLN A 45 -35.97 -16.18 -14.40
C GLN A 45 -35.94 -14.69 -14.76
N ASP A 46 -37.05 -14.16 -15.27
CA ASP A 46 -37.16 -12.73 -15.57
C ASP A 46 -37.14 -11.88 -14.27
N LEU A 47 -37.78 -12.37 -13.21
CA LEU A 47 -37.72 -11.74 -11.88
C LEU A 47 -36.29 -11.72 -11.31
N LEU A 48 -35.54 -12.82 -11.44
CA LEU A 48 -34.13 -12.92 -11.05
C LEU A 48 -33.26 -11.95 -11.84
N GLN A 49 -33.44 -11.87 -13.16
CA GLN A 49 -32.71 -10.93 -14.00
C GLN A 49 -32.97 -9.47 -13.59
N ASN A 50 -34.22 -9.14 -13.29
CA ASN A 50 -34.59 -7.82 -12.76
C ASN A 50 -33.99 -7.56 -11.38
N ALA A 51 -33.90 -8.58 -10.51
CA ALA A 51 -33.30 -8.49 -9.19
C ALA A 51 -31.79 -8.26 -9.25
N TYR A 52 -31.05 -8.94 -10.14
CA TYR A 52 -29.63 -8.69 -10.35
C TYR A 52 -29.37 -7.29 -10.94
N MET A 53 -30.19 -6.84 -11.89
CA MET A 53 -30.10 -5.47 -12.40
C MET A 53 -30.40 -4.43 -11.32
N LEU A 54 -31.34 -4.72 -10.41
CA LEU A 54 -31.64 -3.86 -9.28
C LEU A 54 -30.48 -3.86 -8.28
N GLN A 55 -29.83 -5.00 -8.06
CA GLN A 55 -28.64 -5.12 -7.23
C GLN A 55 -27.50 -4.26 -7.79
N GLU A 56 -27.19 -4.37 -9.09
CA GLU A 56 -26.18 -3.55 -9.76
C GLU A 56 -26.51 -2.05 -9.68
N ARG A 57 -27.78 -1.67 -9.88
CA ARG A 57 -28.22 -0.27 -9.72
C ARG A 57 -28.12 0.21 -8.27
N CYS A 58 -28.40 -0.64 -7.29
CA CYS A 58 -28.22 -0.32 -5.88
C CYS A 58 -26.74 -0.12 -5.55
N GLU A 59 -25.85 -0.99 -6.03
CA GLU A 59 -24.41 -0.87 -5.88
C GLU A 59 -23.88 0.45 -6.46
N LEU A 60 -24.37 0.85 -7.63
CA LEU A 60 -24.06 2.15 -8.23
C LEU A 60 -24.56 3.35 -7.39
N LEU A 61 -25.68 3.22 -6.68
CA LEU A 61 -26.17 4.24 -5.73
C LEU A 61 -25.32 4.35 -4.45
N PHE A 62 -24.54 3.32 -4.11
CA PHE A 62 -23.54 3.38 -3.02
C PHE A 62 -22.21 3.98 -3.49
N LEU A 63 -21.90 3.90 -4.79
CA LEU A 63 -20.70 4.47 -5.42
C LEU A 63 -20.88 5.95 -5.80
N ASP A 64 -22.11 6.42 -6.00
CA ASP A 64 -22.41 7.81 -6.34
C ASP A 64 -22.19 8.74 -5.14
N GLN A 65 -21.20 9.63 -5.24
CA GLN A 65 -20.83 10.65 -4.25
C GLN A 65 -21.96 11.63 -3.90
N ARG A 66 -23.06 11.67 -4.68
CA ARG A 66 -24.25 12.49 -4.40
C ARG A 66 -25.29 11.79 -3.53
N SER A 67 -25.10 10.52 -3.22
CA SER A 67 -26.02 9.71 -2.42
C SER A 67 -26.21 10.27 -1.01
N VAL A 68 -27.41 10.13 -0.46
CA VAL A 68 -27.79 10.65 0.87
C VAL A 68 -26.93 10.04 2.00
N LEU A 69 -26.29 8.89 1.71
CA LEU A 69 -25.30 8.24 2.56
C LEU A 69 -24.05 9.08 2.81
N PHE A 70 -23.75 10.05 1.93
CA PHE A 70 -22.63 10.99 2.06
C PHE A 70 -23.05 12.34 2.70
N ARG A 71 -24.33 12.51 3.08
CA ARG A 71 -24.87 13.80 3.59
C ARG A 71 -24.92 13.95 5.12
N SER A 72 -24.51 12.96 5.89
CA SER A 72 -24.35 13.10 7.34
C SER A 72 -22.84 13.18 7.60
N GLU A 73 -22.21 14.36 7.68
CA GLU A 73 -22.14 15.19 8.89
C GLU A 73 -21.93 16.70 8.58
N SER A 74 -22.92 17.39 8.01
CA SER A 74 -22.90 18.88 7.97
C SER A 74 -24.30 19.45 8.16
N GLY A 75 -24.96 19.03 9.25
CA GLY A 75 -26.34 19.41 9.55
C GLY A 75 -26.54 19.62 11.05
N GLY A 76 -25.79 20.56 11.63
CA GLY A 76 -25.85 20.89 13.05
C GLY A 76 -25.73 22.40 13.30
N GLY A 77 -26.69 23.17 12.77
CA GLY A 77 -26.98 24.53 13.24
C GLY A 77 -26.35 25.65 12.43
N VAL A 78 -27.18 26.34 11.64
CA VAL A 78 -27.59 27.75 11.83
C VAL A 78 -28.16 28.20 10.48
N GLU A 79 -29.49 28.16 10.35
CA GLU A 79 -30.20 28.97 9.38
C GLU A 79 -30.71 30.25 10.06
N GLY A 80 -30.51 31.37 9.37
CA GLY A 80 -31.49 32.44 9.38
C GLY A 80 -31.02 33.80 9.89
N SER A 81 -30.44 34.62 9.01
CA SER A 81 -31.04 35.93 8.71
C SER A 81 -30.33 36.59 7.52
N GLY A 82 -31.04 36.71 6.40
CA GLY A 82 -30.56 37.44 5.24
C GLY A 82 -30.72 38.95 5.40
N ARG A 83 -29.77 39.72 4.85
CA ARG A 83 -30.11 40.99 4.20
C ARG A 83 -29.04 41.47 3.21
N ARG A 84 -29.48 41.59 1.96
CA ARG A 84 -28.85 42.27 0.82
C ARG A 84 -28.64 43.77 1.11
N THR A 85 -27.50 44.32 0.66
CA THR A 85 -27.39 45.58 -0.14
C THR A 85 -25.94 45.75 -0.63
N ARG A 86 -25.69 45.66 -1.96
CA ARG A 86 -25.34 46.75 -2.93
C ARG A 86 -23.95 47.36 -2.67
N LEU A 87 -23.02 47.46 -3.63
CA LEU A 87 -23.01 48.21 -4.91
C LEU A 87 -21.93 47.58 -5.84
N LEU A 88 -22.16 47.19 -7.12
CA LEU A 88 -22.08 47.97 -8.39
C LEU A 88 -20.84 48.90 -8.49
N SER A 89 -20.07 49.04 -9.58
CA SER A 89 -19.94 48.49 -10.95
C SER A 89 -18.83 49.31 -11.66
N SER A 90 -18.23 48.77 -12.74
CA SER A 90 -17.93 49.48 -14.01
C SER A 90 -16.48 49.87 -14.39
N HIS A 91 -15.96 49.12 -15.39
CA HIS A 91 -15.19 49.54 -16.60
C HIS A 91 -13.77 50.17 -16.42
N THR A 92 -12.73 49.99 -17.26
CA THR A 92 -12.54 49.74 -18.72
C THR A 92 -11.20 49.03 -19.03
N SER A 93 -11.03 48.64 -20.29
CA SER A 93 -9.97 47.88 -20.96
C SER A 93 -8.59 48.56 -21.17
N GLU A 94 -7.60 47.68 -21.44
CA GLU A 94 -6.53 47.76 -22.46
C GLU A 94 -5.33 48.75 -22.37
N THR A 95 -4.15 48.14 -22.55
CA THR A 95 -2.91 48.60 -23.23
C THR A 95 -1.75 49.28 -22.47
N ARG A 96 -0.64 48.51 -22.42
CA ARG A 96 0.73 48.81 -22.89
C ARG A 96 1.69 49.67 -22.03
N LYS A 97 2.94 49.19 -22.03
CA LYS A 97 4.26 49.79 -21.69
C LYS A 97 4.71 49.57 -20.24
N GLU A 98 5.65 48.64 -20.07
CA GLU A 98 7.11 48.90 -19.96
C GLU A 98 7.43 49.60 -18.64
N HIS A 99 8.26 48.97 -17.79
CA HIS A 99 9.46 49.56 -17.19
C HIS A 99 9.95 48.72 -15.99
N HIS A 100 11.15 48.15 -16.19
CA HIS A 100 12.26 48.01 -15.24
C HIS A 100 12.16 46.99 -14.08
N SER A 101 12.84 45.86 -14.32
CA SER A 101 13.60 45.08 -13.35
C SER A 101 14.29 45.98 -12.31
N SER A 102 13.76 46.00 -11.09
CA SER A 102 14.42 46.63 -9.94
C SER A 102 15.48 45.70 -9.35
N ALA A 103 16.63 46.26 -9.01
CA ALA A 103 17.81 45.59 -8.48
C ALA A 103 17.63 45.03 -7.05
N GLU A 104 16.42 45.02 -6.50
CA GLU A 104 16.12 44.47 -5.17
C GLU A 104 15.78 42.97 -5.20
N SER A 105 15.51 42.38 -6.37
CA SER A 105 15.24 40.94 -6.47
C SER A 105 16.49 40.06 -6.53
N PHE A 106 17.69 40.66 -6.49
CA PHE A 106 18.97 39.96 -6.39
C PHE A 106 19.50 39.85 -4.95
N ALA A 107 18.99 40.67 -4.02
CA ALA A 107 19.48 40.70 -2.64
C ALA A 107 18.98 39.53 -1.77
N SER A 108 17.99 38.75 -2.22
CA SER A 108 17.49 37.57 -1.51
C SER A 108 18.12 36.25 -1.95
N ALA A 109 19.02 36.28 -2.95
CA ALA A 109 19.76 35.10 -3.41
C ALA A 109 21.23 35.08 -2.94
N GLU A 110 21.70 36.14 -2.29
CA GLU A 110 23.06 36.23 -1.74
C GLU A 110 23.15 35.76 -0.28
N ASP A 111 22.00 35.56 0.39
CA ASP A 111 21.90 35.17 1.81
C ASP A 111 21.44 33.71 2.02
N GLN A 112 21.40 32.91 0.95
CA GLN A 112 21.26 31.45 1.01
C GLN A 112 22.59 30.76 0.69
N VAL A 113 23.69 31.30 1.22
CA VAL A 113 24.87 30.47 1.45
C VAL A 113 24.44 29.47 2.50
N ALA A 114 24.38 28.18 2.15
CA ALA A 114 24.12 27.10 3.11
C ALA A 114 24.99 27.35 4.35
N ASP A 115 24.33 27.58 5.50
CA ASP A 115 25.03 27.95 6.71
C ASP A 115 25.83 26.74 7.19
N LEU A 116 27.15 26.78 7.01
CA LEU A 116 28.06 25.73 7.47
C LEU A 116 28.00 25.55 9.00
N ARG A 117 27.36 26.48 9.73
CA ARG A 117 27.12 26.36 11.18
C ARG A 117 26.06 25.31 11.54
N GLU A 118 25.15 24.93 10.63
CA GLU A 118 24.27 23.76 10.86
C GLU A 118 25.07 22.44 10.91
N PHE A 119 26.26 22.40 10.31
CA PHE A 119 27.18 21.26 10.43
C PHE A 119 28.00 21.29 11.72
N ASP A 120 28.33 22.48 12.25
CA ASP A 120 28.98 22.63 13.55
C ASP A 120 28.04 22.20 14.70
N ASP A 121 26.74 22.49 14.60
CA ASP A 121 25.73 22.05 15.58
C ASP A 121 25.61 20.50 15.64
N LEU A 122 25.88 19.80 14.53
CA LEU A 122 25.92 18.34 14.47
C LEU A 122 27.19 17.77 15.14
N ALA A 123 28.33 18.44 14.97
CA ALA A 123 29.60 18.06 15.59
C ALA A 123 29.61 18.31 17.11
N GLU A 124 28.95 19.38 17.57
CA GLU A 124 28.84 19.70 19.00
C GLU A 124 27.90 18.75 19.77
N SER A 125 26.93 18.13 19.10
CA SER A 125 25.95 17.22 19.74
C SER A 125 26.45 15.78 19.90
N PHE A 126 27.44 15.35 19.11
CA PHE A 126 28.03 14.00 19.21
C PHE A 126 29.54 14.00 18.93
N PRO A 127 30.40 14.09 19.97
CA PRO A 127 31.87 13.97 19.82
C PRO A 127 32.34 12.60 19.28
N GLU A 128 31.42 11.68 18.98
CA GLU A 128 31.67 10.37 18.37
C GLU A 128 31.46 10.37 16.84
N ILE A 129 30.88 11.42 16.23
CA ILE A 129 30.75 11.55 14.77
C ILE A 129 32.12 11.60 14.09
N GLU A 130 33.15 12.08 14.78
CA GLU A 130 34.54 12.05 14.30
C GLU A 130 35.05 10.61 14.04
N LYS A 131 34.46 9.59 14.69
CA LYS A 131 34.82 8.17 14.51
C LYS A 131 33.99 7.46 13.42
N LEU A 132 32.98 8.12 12.88
CA LEU A 132 32.08 7.55 11.86
C LEU A 132 32.60 7.88 10.45
N GLU A 133 33.68 7.20 10.04
CA GLU A 133 34.37 7.47 8.76
C GLU A 133 33.43 7.33 7.55
N LEU A 134 32.54 6.32 7.56
CA LEU A 134 31.55 6.12 6.50
C LEU A 134 30.54 7.28 6.44
N TYR A 135 30.08 7.77 7.58
CA TYR A 135 29.16 8.90 7.62
C TYR A 135 29.83 10.20 7.12
N GLN A 136 31.08 10.45 7.51
CA GLN A 136 31.85 11.59 7.00
C GLN A 136 32.07 11.55 5.49
N ALA A 137 32.29 10.35 4.93
CA ALA A 137 32.36 10.17 3.49
C ALA A 137 31.03 10.54 2.81
N ALA A 138 29.89 10.16 3.41
CA ALA A 138 28.57 10.52 2.92
C ALA A 138 28.29 12.03 3.03
N VAL A 139 28.77 12.71 4.08
CA VAL A 139 28.67 14.17 4.20
C VAL A 139 29.39 14.89 3.05
N LYS A 140 30.58 14.42 2.65
CA LYS A 140 31.27 14.95 1.46
C LYS A 140 30.50 14.66 0.17
N GLN A 141 29.81 13.52 0.10
CA GLN A 141 28.98 13.17 -1.04
C GLN A 141 27.70 14.02 -1.12
N LEU A 142 27.20 14.53 0.02
CA LEU A 142 26.04 15.42 0.07
C LEU A 142 26.25 16.72 -0.74
N GLU A 143 27.49 17.22 -0.80
CA GLU A 143 27.85 18.38 -1.63
C GLU A 143 27.55 18.17 -3.13
N HIS A 144 27.58 16.91 -3.58
CA HIS A 144 27.29 16.52 -4.96
C HIS A 144 25.81 16.17 -5.18
N GLY A 145 25.01 16.17 -4.10
CA GLY A 145 23.62 15.78 -4.08
C GLY A 145 23.41 14.27 -3.95
N ILE A 146 22.46 13.89 -3.09
CA ILE A 146 22.06 12.49 -2.90
C ILE A 146 20.62 12.33 -3.41
N PRO A 147 20.38 11.48 -4.43
CA PRO A 147 19.04 11.31 -4.96
C PRO A 147 18.14 10.62 -3.93
N CYS A 148 16.99 11.22 -3.67
CA CYS A 148 15.96 10.69 -2.79
C CYS A 148 14.58 10.88 -3.43
N ARG A 149 13.67 9.92 -3.19
CA ARG A 149 12.28 10.00 -3.62
C ARG A 149 11.44 10.81 -2.64
N THR A 150 11.44 10.39 -1.37
CA THR A 150 10.67 10.98 -0.29
C THR A 150 11.59 11.18 0.93
N VAL A 151 11.62 12.40 1.47
CA VAL A 151 12.39 12.69 2.68
C VAL A 151 11.62 12.19 3.89
N ARG A 152 12.17 11.20 4.61
CA ARG A 152 11.52 10.56 5.77
C ARG A 152 12.22 10.88 7.10
N ALA A 153 12.86 12.03 7.19
CA ALA A 153 13.68 12.42 8.35
C ALA A 153 12.89 12.35 9.68
N GLU A 154 11.64 12.81 9.70
CA GLU A 154 10.80 12.76 10.91
C GLU A 154 10.43 11.33 11.32
N VAL A 155 10.00 10.50 10.36
CA VAL A 155 9.58 9.11 10.62
C VAL A 155 10.75 8.27 11.12
N LEU A 156 11.96 8.53 10.60
CA LEU A 156 13.19 7.81 10.96
C LEU A 156 13.98 8.47 12.07
N GLN A 157 13.41 9.48 12.74
CA GLN A 157 14.01 10.16 13.89
C GLN A 157 15.42 10.71 13.60
N CYS A 158 15.65 11.19 12.38
CA CYS A 158 16.87 11.90 12.01
C CYS A 158 16.79 13.35 12.47
N GLY A 159 17.91 13.93 12.92
CA GLY A 159 17.98 15.31 13.41
C GLY A 159 17.78 16.37 12.32
N SER A 160 18.10 16.03 11.06
CA SER A 160 17.88 16.91 9.90
C SER A 160 17.66 16.14 8.60
N GLU A 161 17.18 16.82 7.56
CA GLU A 161 17.08 16.23 6.20
C GLU A 161 18.47 15.87 5.64
N ALA A 162 19.48 16.70 5.92
CA ALA A 162 20.86 16.44 5.53
C ALA A 162 21.39 15.16 6.17
N GLU A 163 21.13 14.96 7.48
CA GLU A 163 21.50 13.75 8.20
C GLU A 163 20.84 12.51 7.59
N PHE A 164 19.54 12.60 7.30
CA PHE A 164 18.80 11.52 6.64
C PHE A 164 19.41 11.14 5.29
N LEU A 165 19.74 12.12 4.44
CA LEU A 165 20.33 11.86 3.13
C LEU A 165 21.71 11.20 3.23
N CYS A 166 22.56 11.65 4.15
CA CYS A 166 23.85 11.03 4.40
C CYS A 166 23.69 9.58 4.87
N LYS A 167 22.82 9.33 5.87
CA LYS A 167 22.53 7.98 6.36
C LYS A 167 21.96 7.08 5.27
N LEU A 168 21.06 7.61 4.44
CA LEU A 168 20.49 6.90 3.30
C LEU A 168 21.57 6.44 2.32
N HIS A 169 22.57 7.28 2.02
CA HIS A 169 23.69 6.89 1.18
C HIS A 169 24.50 5.74 1.80
N CYS A 170 24.85 5.83 3.08
CA CYS A 170 25.55 4.76 3.81
C CYS A 170 24.75 3.45 3.82
N VAL A 171 23.45 3.52 4.11
CA VAL A 171 22.55 2.36 4.17
C VAL A 171 22.43 1.67 2.81
N ARG A 172 22.34 2.44 1.71
CA ARG A 172 22.34 1.87 0.36
C ARG A 172 23.64 1.10 0.08
N SER A 173 24.79 1.71 0.36
CA SER A 173 26.09 1.05 0.16
C SER A 173 26.24 -0.21 1.02
N ALA A 174 25.78 -0.18 2.27
CA ALA A 174 25.82 -1.34 3.16
C ALA A 174 24.87 -2.45 2.72
N LEU A 175 23.67 -2.12 2.24
CA LEU A 175 22.74 -3.11 1.66
C LEU A 175 23.29 -3.74 0.38
N ASP A 176 23.98 -2.97 -0.46
CA ASP A 176 24.64 -3.50 -1.66
C ASP A 176 25.75 -4.50 -1.30
N VAL A 177 26.47 -4.29 -0.20
CA VAL A 177 27.45 -5.27 0.32
C VAL A 177 26.75 -6.47 0.96
N ALA A 178 25.70 -6.25 1.75
CA ALA A 178 24.98 -7.30 2.46
C ALA A 178 24.21 -8.26 1.53
N LEU A 179 23.68 -7.74 0.42
CA LEU A 179 22.78 -8.46 -0.50
C LEU A 179 23.36 -8.65 -1.91
N GLY A 180 24.45 -7.97 -2.25
CA GLY A 180 25.14 -8.06 -3.53
C GLY A 180 26.43 -8.89 -3.47
N GLY A 181 27.31 -8.71 -4.45
CA GLY A 181 28.66 -9.30 -4.50
C GLY A 181 28.75 -10.83 -4.32
N ALA A 182 29.99 -11.34 -4.18
CA ALA A 182 30.22 -12.75 -3.85
C ALA A 182 29.94 -13.07 -2.37
N GLY A 183 29.98 -12.07 -1.48
CA GLY A 183 29.74 -12.21 -0.04
C GLY A 183 28.27 -12.09 0.39
N GLY A 184 27.44 -11.38 -0.37
CA GLY A 184 26.03 -11.11 -0.01
C GLY A 184 25.02 -12.08 -0.63
N VAL A 185 25.45 -13.10 -1.39
CA VAL A 185 24.56 -14.14 -1.92
C VAL A 185 23.80 -14.86 -0.79
N ALA A 186 24.50 -15.15 0.32
CA ALA A 186 23.89 -15.77 1.49
C ALA A 186 22.89 -14.83 2.19
N GLY A 187 23.20 -13.53 2.27
CA GLY A 187 22.29 -12.52 2.82
C GLY A 187 21.02 -12.38 1.99
N ARG A 188 21.16 -12.32 0.66
CA ARG A 188 20.04 -12.29 -0.28
C ARG A 188 19.16 -13.53 -0.19
N ALA A 189 19.75 -14.73 -0.22
CA ALA A 189 19.01 -15.98 -0.11
C ALA A 189 18.23 -16.06 1.21
N TRP A 190 18.88 -15.72 2.32
CA TRP A 190 18.24 -15.64 3.63
C TRP A 190 17.07 -14.66 3.64
N LEU A 191 17.23 -13.47 3.04
CA LEU A 191 16.18 -12.45 3.02
C LEU A 191 14.96 -12.88 2.19
N VAL A 192 15.21 -13.51 1.04
CA VAL A 192 14.15 -14.11 0.20
C VAL A 192 13.39 -15.17 0.99
N ASP A 193 14.09 -16.05 1.68
CA ASP A 193 13.50 -17.12 2.48
C ASP A 193 12.73 -16.58 3.69
N ALA A 194 13.30 -15.60 4.39
CA ALA A 194 12.67 -14.95 5.55
C ALA A 194 11.39 -14.20 5.16
N GLY A 195 11.42 -13.43 4.06
CA GLY A 195 10.24 -12.76 3.53
C GLY A 195 9.14 -13.75 3.14
N ARG A 196 9.51 -14.84 2.45
CA ARG A 196 8.57 -15.91 2.08
C ARG A 196 7.93 -16.55 3.32
N GLN A 197 8.74 -16.87 4.32
CA GLN A 197 8.27 -17.49 5.56
C GLN A 197 7.30 -16.59 6.32
N VAL A 198 7.71 -15.35 6.61
CA VAL A 198 6.89 -14.37 7.36
C VAL A 198 5.53 -14.13 6.69
N LEU A 199 5.53 -13.94 5.37
CA LEU A 199 4.29 -13.67 4.63
C LEU A 199 3.40 -14.92 4.52
N THR A 200 4.00 -16.11 4.39
CA THR A 200 3.27 -17.38 4.40
C THR A 200 2.62 -17.63 5.75
N ASP A 201 3.37 -17.42 6.84
CA ASP A 201 2.88 -17.60 8.20
C ASP A 201 1.76 -16.60 8.52
N LEU A 202 1.86 -15.37 8.02
CA LEU A 202 0.79 -14.37 8.13
C LEU A 202 -0.49 -14.80 7.40
N LEU A 203 -0.37 -15.34 6.18
CA LEU A 203 -1.52 -15.88 5.42
C LEU A 203 -2.16 -17.06 6.15
N LEU A 204 -1.35 -17.98 6.66
CA LEU A 204 -1.83 -19.12 7.45
C LEU A 204 -2.48 -18.67 8.75
N TYR A 205 -1.95 -17.64 9.42
CA TYR A 205 -2.54 -17.03 10.61
C TYR A 205 -3.93 -16.45 10.32
N ALA A 206 -4.15 -15.93 9.11
CA ALA A 206 -5.45 -15.42 8.65
C ALA A 206 -6.35 -16.51 8.01
N ASP A 207 -6.02 -17.79 8.18
CA ASP A 207 -6.74 -18.94 7.62
C ASP A 207 -6.91 -18.87 6.08
N LYS A 208 -5.92 -18.31 5.38
CA LYS A 208 -5.85 -18.28 3.91
C LYS A 208 -4.86 -19.32 3.38
N GLU A 209 -5.18 -19.92 2.23
CA GLU A 209 -4.30 -20.88 1.56
C GLU A 209 -3.11 -20.15 0.89
N PRO A 210 -1.85 -20.48 1.22
CA PRO A 210 -0.69 -19.74 0.71
C PRO A 210 -0.20 -20.23 -0.66
N LYS A 211 -0.82 -21.25 -1.25
CA LYS A 211 -0.29 -21.94 -2.45
C LYS A 211 -0.06 -21.00 -3.64
N GLU A 212 -1.08 -20.24 -4.02
CA GLU A 212 -1.01 -19.31 -5.16
C GLU A 212 -0.10 -18.11 -4.87
N PHE A 213 -0.04 -17.69 -3.60
CA PHE A 213 0.94 -16.71 -3.13
C PHE A 213 2.38 -17.22 -3.33
N LEU A 214 2.69 -18.46 -2.91
CA LEU A 214 4.03 -19.05 -3.02
C LEU A 214 4.47 -19.14 -4.48
N VAL A 215 3.58 -19.56 -5.39
CA VAL A 215 3.87 -19.58 -6.83
C VAL A 215 4.21 -18.17 -7.33
N SER A 216 3.37 -17.19 -7.01
CA SER A 216 3.58 -15.79 -7.41
C SER A 216 4.87 -15.20 -6.84
N TYR A 217 5.24 -15.57 -5.61
CA TYR A 217 6.45 -15.12 -4.93
C TYR A 217 7.70 -15.65 -5.62
N GLU A 218 7.76 -16.96 -5.89
CA GLU A 218 8.89 -17.58 -6.59
C GLU A 218 9.03 -17.07 -8.02
N GLU A 219 7.91 -16.80 -8.71
CA GLU A 219 7.93 -16.16 -10.03
C GLU A 219 8.54 -14.76 -9.99
N LEU A 220 8.16 -13.91 -9.03
CA LEU A 220 8.75 -12.57 -8.88
C LEU A 220 10.25 -12.65 -8.57
N VAL A 221 10.67 -13.54 -7.67
CA VAL A 221 12.08 -13.70 -7.30
C VAL A 221 12.90 -14.22 -8.49
N SER A 222 12.37 -15.20 -9.22
CA SER A 222 13.01 -15.74 -10.43
C SER A 222 13.12 -14.68 -11.52
N TRP A 223 12.06 -13.91 -11.77
CA TRP A 223 12.03 -12.85 -12.77
C TRP A 223 12.99 -11.71 -12.44
N SER A 224 13.02 -11.26 -11.19
CA SER A 224 13.90 -10.16 -10.71
C SER A 224 15.38 -10.56 -10.67
N SER A 225 15.67 -11.86 -10.54
CA SER A 225 17.04 -12.38 -10.57
C SER A 225 17.66 -12.35 -11.98
N GLN A 226 16.87 -12.22 -13.05
CA GLN A 226 17.35 -12.22 -14.42
C GLN A 226 17.82 -10.82 -14.83
N ALA A 227 19.12 -10.67 -15.11
CA ALA A 227 19.73 -9.40 -15.52
C ALA A 227 19.07 -8.75 -16.76
N SER A 228 18.47 -9.55 -17.65
CA SER A 228 17.74 -9.07 -18.83
C SER A 228 16.51 -8.22 -18.49
N ASN A 229 15.95 -8.39 -17.30
CA ASN A 229 14.68 -7.78 -16.90
C ASN A 229 14.89 -6.44 -16.17
N TRP A 230 16.13 -6.15 -15.76
CA TRP A 230 16.50 -4.92 -15.02
C TRP A 230 16.18 -3.63 -15.78
N PRO A 231 16.39 -3.52 -17.11
CA PRO A 231 15.99 -2.31 -17.84
C PRO A 231 14.48 -2.05 -17.81
N VAL A 232 13.65 -3.10 -17.79
CA VAL A 232 12.18 -2.98 -17.67
C VAL A 232 11.82 -2.53 -16.25
N LEU A 233 12.41 -3.17 -15.25
CA LEU A 233 12.23 -2.81 -13.84
C LEU A 233 12.63 -1.35 -13.57
N GLU A 234 13.76 -0.90 -14.13
CA GLU A 234 14.22 0.49 -14.03
C GLU A 234 13.24 1.47 -14.65
N ALA A 235 12.75 1.19 -15.86
CA ALA A 235 11.78 2.04 -16.54
C ALA A 235 10.46 2.15 -15.74
N GLU A 236 9.95 1.03 -15.21
CA GLU A 236 8.73 1.01 -14.41
C GLU A 236 8.88 1.78 -13.10
N LEU A 237 9.95 1.54 -12.35
CA LEU A 237 10.17 2.15 -11.04
C LEU A 237 10.57 3.63 -11.15
N SER A 238 11.33 4.01 -12.17
CA SER A 238 11.64 5.42 -12.46
C SER A 238 10.37 6.22 -12.77
N ALA A 239 9.41 5.63 -13.50
CA ALA A 239 8.10 6.25 -13.74
C ALA A 239 7.26 6.42 -12.45
N LYS A 240 7.61 5.71 -11.37
CA LYS A 240 7.02 5.84 -10.03
C LYS A 240 7.83 6.74 -9.08
N GLY A 241 8.90 7.37 -9.58
CA GLY A 241 9.73 8.29 -8.82
C GLY A 241 10.86 7.64 -8.03
N VAL A 242 11.08 6.32 -8.18
CA VAL A 242 12.23 5.63 -7.60
C VAL A 242 13.47 6.03 -8.40
N ARG A 243 14.39 6.77 -7.76
CA ARG A 243 15.57 7.34 -8.44
C ARG A 243 16.77 6.40 -8.47
N VAL A 244 16.87 5.48 -7.51
CA VAL A 244 17.97 4.53 -7.36
C VAL A 244 17.36 3.15 -7.13
N LEU A 245 17.83 2.14 -7.87
CA LEU A 245 17.38 0.76 -7.71
C LEU A 245 18.14 0.04 -6.61
N SER A 246 18.00 0.49 -5.36
CA SER A 246 18.51 -0.22 -4.19
C SER A 246 17.41 -1.02 -3.50
N PHE A 247 17.81 -2.00 -2.67
CA PHE A 247 16.86 -2.73 -1.84
C PHE A 247 16.05 -1.79 -0.92
N TYR A 248 16.69 -0.76 -0.36
CA TYR A 248 15.99 0.23 0.46
C TYR A 248 14.93 0.96 -0.36
N ASP A 249 15.30 1.50 -1.53
CA ASP A 249 14.41 2.34 -2.32
C ASP A 249 13.19 1.59 -2.86
N VAL A 250 13.39 0.33 -3.28
CA VAL A 250 12.31 -0.47 -3.87
C VAL A 250 11.47 -1.15 -2.81
N VAL A 251 12.10 -1.88 -1.87
CA VAL A 251 11.37 -2.75 -0.94
C VAL A 251 10.99 -2.01 0.32
N LEU A 252 11.93 -1.29 0.95
CA LEU A 252 11.65 -0.64 2.23
C LEU A 252 10.85 0.66 2.03
N ASP A 253 11.29 1.54 1.13
CA ASP A 253 10.65 2.83 0.87
C ASP A 253 9.38 2.69 0.02
N TYR A 254 9.51 2.29 -1.25
CA TYR A 254 8.40 2.29 -2.19
C TYR A 254 7.33 1.22 -1.93
N ILE A 255 7.69 0.04 -1.42
CA ILE A 255 6.70 -1.03 -1.15
C ILE A 255 6.18 -0.94 0.28
N LEU A 256 7.05 -1.05 1.28
CA LEU A 256 6.61 -1.23 2.67
C LEU A 256 6.17 0.08 3.33
N LEU A 257 6.99 1.12 3.31
CA LEU A 257 6.66 2.39 3.97
C LEU A 257 5.47 3.08 3.30
N ASP A 258 5.43 3.16 1.97
CA ASP A 258 4.25 3.67 1.25
C ASP A 258 2.98 2.87 1.59
N ALA A 259 3.05 1.52 1.65
CA ALA A 259 1.89 0.72 2.00
C ALA A 259 1.39 0.98 3.42
N PHE A 260 2.30 1.19 4.38
CA PHE A 260 1.91 1.52 5.75
C PHE A 260 1.30 2.93 5.87
N GLU A 261 1.79 3.90 5.11
CA GLU A 261 1.19 5.24 5.04
C GLU A 261 -0.21 5.19 4.41
N ASP A 262 -0.38 4.46 3.32
CA ASP A 262 -1.68 4.23 2.67
C ASP A 262 -2.68 3.54 3.62
N LEU A 263 -2.21 2.60 4.44
CA LEU A 263 -3.03 1.91 5.45
C LEU A 263 -3.38 2.79 6.65
N ALA A 264 -2.51 3.74 7.02
CA ALA A 264 -2.77 4.70 8.09
C ALA A 264 -3.81 5.76 7.68
N ALA A 265 -3.92 6.05 6.38
CA ALA A 265 -4.86 7.00 5.81
C ALA A 265 -5.80 6.37 4.75
N PRO A 266 -6.65 5.40 5.14
CA PRO A 266 -7.48 4.67 4.18
C PRO A 266 -8.56 5.58 3.56
N PRO A 267 -8.99 5.31 2.30
CA PRO A 267 -10.04 6.09 1.65
C PRO A 267 -11.35 6.16 2.43
N ALA A 268 -12.08 7.27 2.32
CA ALA A 268 -13.36 7.47 3.02
C ALA A 268 -14.40 6.37 2.71
N SER A 269 -14.40 5.82 1.50
CA SER A 269 -15.26 4.71 1.09
C SER A 269 -14.96 3.43 1.88
N VAL A 270 -13.69 3.12 2.09
CA VAL A 270 -13.21 1.98 2.89
C VAL A 270 -13.61 2.17 4.35
N LEU A 271 -13.38 3.36 4.90
CA LEU A 271 -13.77 3.70 6.28
C LEU A 271 -15.28 3.60 6.50
N ALA A 272 -16.10 4.02 5.53
CA ALA A 272 -17.55 3.96 5.63
C ALA A 272 -18.07 2.52 5.77
N VAL A 273 -17.48 1.56 5.03
CA VAL A 273 -17.83 0.14 5.12
C VAL A 273 -17.37 -0.46 6.44
N VAL A 274 -16.11 -0.23 6.81
CA VAL A 274 -15.50 -0.80 8.02
C VAL A 274 -16.18 -0.30 9.29
N ARG A 275 -16.48 1.00 9.37
CA ARG A 275 -17.11 1.63 10.56
C ARG A 275 -18.62 1.42 10.63
N ASN A 276 -19.23 0.77 9.64
CA ASN A 276 -20.66 0.54 9.64
C ASN A 276 -21.04 -0.57 10.63
N ARG A 277 -21.69 -0.19 11.73
CA ARG A 277 -22.14 -1.10 12.79
C ARG A 277 -23.25 -2.07 12.36
N TRP A 278 -23.91 -1.83 11.23
CA TRP A 278 -25.03 -2.63 10.73
C TRP A 278 -24.58 -3.73 9.78
N LEU A 279 -23.31 -3.71 9.34
CA LEU A 279 -22.74 -4.73 8.49
C LEU A 279 -22.06 -5.81 9.33
N SER A 280 -22.25 -7.06 8.96
CA SER A 280 -21.52 -8.19 9.55
C SER A 280 -20.04 -8.10 9.18
N ASP A 281 -19.17 -8.66 10.01
CA ASP A 281 -17.73 -8.60 9.78
C ASP A 281 -17.33 -9.41 8.54
N GLY A 282 -17.97 -10.56 8.28
CA GLY A 282 -17.77 -11.32 7.03
C GLY A 282 -18.17 -10.55 5.76
N PHE A 283 -19.21 -9.71 5.84
CA PHE A 283 -19.57 -8.81 4.73
C PHE A 283 -18.52 -7.72 4.54
N LYS A 284 -18.02 -7.12 5.63
CA LYS A 284 -16.96 -6.10 5.55
C LYS A 284 -15.68 -6.68 4.95
N GLU A 285 -15.28 -7.89 5.37
CA GLU A 285 -14.10 -8.58 4.83
C GLU A 285 -14.25 -8.83 3.32
N SER A 286 -15.42 -9.33 2.90
CA SER A 286 -15.72 -9.59 1.49
C SER A 286 -15.73 -8.31 0.64
N ALA A 287 -16.31 -7.24 1.18
CA ALA A 287 -16.34 -5.93 0.51
C ALA A 287 -14.93 -5.33 0.38
N LEU A 288 -14.10 -5.43 1.42
CA LEU A 288 -12.70 -4.98 1.38
C LEU A 288 -11.87 -5.79 0.39
N THR A 289 -12.02 -7.11 0.40
CA THR A 289 -11.36 -8.01 -0.56
C THR A 289 -11.74 -7.62 -1.99
N THR A 290 -13.03 -7.41 -2.26
CA THR A 290 -13.52 -7.00 -3.59
C THR A 290 -12.99 -5.62 -4.00
N ALA A 291 -12.91 -4.68 -3.06
CA ALA A 291 -12.35 -3.35 -3.31
C ALA A 291 -10.86 -3.43 -3.69
N VAL A 292 -10.07 -4.20 -2.94
CA VAL A 292 -8.65 -4.44 -3.22
C VAL A 292 -8.49 -5.07 -4.61
N TRP A 293 -9.25 -6.12 -4.92
CA TRP A 293 -9.23 -6.78 -6.22
C TRP A 293 -9.58 -5.84 -7.37
N SER A 294 -10.61 -4.99 -7.20
CA SER A 294 -11.00 -4.00 -8.20
C SER A 294 -9.87 -3.01 -8.49
N VAL A 295 -9.19 -2.53 -7.44
CA VAL A 295 -8.04 -1.61 -7.58
C VAL A 295 -6.87 -2.29 -8.28
N ILE A 296 -6.50 -3.52 -7.90
CA ILE A 296 -5.39 -4.23 -8.53
C ILE A 296 -5.71 -4.52 -10.00
N LYS A 297 -6.91 -5.00 -10.30
CA LYS A 297 -7.38 -5.25 -11.67
C LYS A 297 -7.38 -3.98 -12.52
N ALA A 298 -7.77 -2.85 -11.95
CA ALA A 298 -7.69 -1.56 -12.62
C ALA A 298 -6.23 -1.16 -12.88
N LYS A 299 -5.33 -1.25 -11.88
CA LYS A 299 -3.90 -0.93 -12.04
C LYS A 299 -3.23 -1.81 -13.09
N ARG A 300 -3.55 -3.12 -13.14
CA ARG A 300 -3.04 -4.06 -14.15
C ARG A 300 -3.37 -3.65 -15.59
N ARG A 301 -4.55 -3.08 -15.84
CA ARG A 301 -4.97 -2.63 -17.18
C ARG A 301 -4.15 -1.46 -17.73
N TYR A 302 -3.54 -0.67 -16.84
CA TYR A 302 -2.75 0.51 -17.20
C TYR A 302 -1.25 0.27 -17.09
N LEU A 303 -0.81 -0.99 -16.93
CA LEU A 303 0.61 -1.32 -16.93
C LEU A 303 1.20 -1.11 -18.33
N GLN A 304 2.36 -0.47 -18.37
CA GLN A 304 3.12 -0.31 -19.61
C GLN A 304 3.69 -1.65 -20.08
N TYR A 305 4.13 -2.48 -19.12
CA TYR A 305 4.66 -3.81 -19.37
C TYR A 305 3.71 -4.85 -18.74
N PRO A 306 3.00 -5.65 -19.56
CA PRO A 306 2.04 -6.64 -19.05
C PRO A 306 2.71 -7.80 -18.29
N ASP A 307 4.01 -8.00 -18.49
CA ASP A 307 4.86 -9.01 -17.83
C ASP A 307 6.07 -8.33 -17.14
N GLY A 308 5.83 -7.12 -16.61
CA GLY A 308 6.84 -6.33 -15.88
C GLY A 308 6.93 -6.68 -14.41
N PHE A 309 7.81 -5.97 -13.69
CA PHE A 309 7.96 -6.09 -12.24
C PHE A 309 6.63 -5.82 -11.53
N MET A 310 5.89 -4.80 -11.97
CA MET A 310 4.60 -4.44 -11.36
C MET A 310 3.54 -5.50 -11.60
N ALA A 311 3.58 -6.24 -12.72
CA ALA A 311 2.64 -7.31 -12.99
C ALA A 311 2.81 -8.46 -11.98
N HIS A 312 4.05 -8.90 -11.78
CA HIS A 312 4.41 -9.92 -10.77
C HIS A 312 4.14 -9.44 -9.33
N PHE A 313 4.47 -8.18 -9.02
CA PHE A 313 4.16 -7.58 -7.72
C PHE A 313 2.64 -7.56 -7.44
N TYR A 314 1.83 -7.26 -8.45
CA TYR A 314 0.38 -7.32 -8.32
C TYR A 314 -0.16 -8.74 -8.15
N SER A 315 0.49 -9.77 -8.73
CA SER A 315 0.12 -11.18 -8.47
C SER A 315 0.27 -11.54 -7.00
N ILE A 316 1.37 -11.11 -6.38
CA ILE A 316 1.57 -11.29 -4.94
C ILE A 316 0.56 -10.47 -4.14
N SER A 317 0.34 -9.22 -4.53
CA SER A 317 -0.55 -8.28 -3.84
C SER A 317 -2.00 -8.76 -3.80
N GLU A 318 -2.48 -9.47 -4.83
CA GLU A 318 -3.84 -10.04 -4.88
C GLU A 318 -4.14 -11.00 -3.71
N HIS A 319 -3.10 -11.66 -3.19
CA HIS A 319 -3.21 -12.61 -2.09
C HIS A 319 -2.95 -11.95 -0.73
N LEU A 320 -1.95 -11.06 -0.65
CA LEU A 320 -1.54 -10.45 0.62
C LEU A 320 -2.41 -9.26 1.04
N LEU A 321 -2.75 -8.35 0.12
CA LEU A 321 -3.40 -7.10 0.47
C LEU A 321 -4.79 -7.30 1.11
N PRO A 322 -5.64 -8.25 0.69
CA PRO A 322 -6.91 -8.49 1.38
C PRO A 322 -6.70 -8.84 2.86
N VAL A 323 -5.70 -9.67 3.17
CA VAL A 323 -5.37 -10.07 4.54
C VAL A 323 -4.82 -8.89 5.35
N LEU A 324 -3.90 -8.11 4.77
CA LEU A 324 -3.33 -6.95 5.45
C LEU A 324 -4.39 -5.87 5.70
N VAL A 325 -5.18 -5.52 4.69
CA VAL A 325 -6.25 -4.51 4.82
C VAL A 325 -7.28 -4.95 5.86
N TRP A 326 -7.68 -6.22 5.86
CA TRP A 326 -8.56 -6.77 6.89
C TRP A 326 -7.90 -6.77 8.28
N GLY A 327 -6.63 -7.15 8.38
CA GLY A 327 -5.89 -7.16 9.63
C GLY A 327 -5.76 -5.77 10.26
N PHE A 328 -5.45 -4.74 9.48
CA PHE A 328 -5.32 -3.37 10.00
C PHE A 328 -6.66 -2.68 10.26
N LEU A 329 -7.60 -2.81 9.33
CA LEU A 329 -8.86 -2.04 9.36
C LEU A 329 -10.02 -2.80 9.98
N GLY A 330 -9.96 -4.12 10.05
CA GLY A 330 -10.99 -4.97 10.62
C GLY A 330 -11.24 -4.69 12.12
N PRO A 331 -12.25 -5.39 12.69
CA PRO A 331 -12.51 -5.33 14.12
C PRO A 331 -11.26 -5.72 14.95
N ARG A 332 -11.24 -5.33 16.23
CA ARG A 332 -10.13 -5.65 17.14
C ARG A 332 -10.11 -7.15 17.45
N GLU A 333 -9.40 -7.88 16.60
CA GLU A 333 -9.14 -9.30 16.69
C GLU A 333 -7.65 -9.58 16.83
N ARG A 334 -7.28 -10.82 17.15
CA ARG A 334 -5.88 -11.23 17.29
C ARG A 334 -5.06 -10.98 16.01
N LEU A 335 -5.69 -11.06 14.83
CA LEU A 335 -5.06 -10.74 13.55
C LEU A 335 -4.58 -9.29 13.50
N LYS A 336 -5.34 -8.36 14.08
CA LYS A 336 -4.96 -6.96 14.14
C LYS A 336 -3.72 -6.74 14.99
N ASP A 337 -3.66 -7.37 16.16
CA ASP A 337 -2.48 -7.28 17.04
C ASP A 337 -1.22 -7.83 16.34
N VAL A 338 -1.37 -8.91 15.56
CA VAL A 338 -0.28 -9.48 14.76
C VAL A 338 0.14 -8.54 13.62
N CYS A 339 -0.79 -7.95 12.88
CA CYS A 339 -0.49 -6.99 11.82
C CYS A 339 0.16 -5.71 12.36
N GLU A 340 -0.30 -5.19 13.50
CA GLU A 340 0.32 -4.05 14.20
C GLU A 340 1.74 -4.39 14.67
N THR A 341 1.96 -5.60 15.19
CA THR A 341 3.32 -6.08 15.55
C THR A 341 4.21 -6.21 14.31
N PHE A 342 3.70 -6.78 13.22
CA PHE A 342 4.43 -6.87 11.95
C PHE A 342 4.86 -5.48 11.45
N GLN A 343 3.94 -4.52 11.44
CA GLN A 343 4.26 -3.13 11.08
C GLN A 343 5.31 -2.53 12.02
N ALA A 344 5.16 -2.71 13.34
CA ALA A 344 6.08 -2.18 14.33
C ALA A 344 7.49 -2.75 14.20
N GLU A 345 7.63 -4.05 13.93
CA GLU A 345 8.94 -4.69 13.73
C GLU A 345 9.61 -4.24 12.42
N ILE A 346 8.85 -4.02 11.34
CA ILE A 346 9.40 -3.48 10.09
C ILE A 346 9.80 -2.01 10.24
N ILE A 347 8.95 -1.17 10.83
CA ILE A 347 9.30 0.24 11.10
C ILE A 347 10.48 0.31 12.07
N GLY A 348 10.49 -0.55 13.09
CA GLY A 348 11.60 -0.69 14.04
C GLY A 348 12.90 -1.08 13.35
N PHE A 349 12.87 -2.05 12.43
CA PHE A 349 14.02 -2.39 11.58
C PHE A 349 14.56 -1.17 10.83
N ILE A 350 13.69 -0.45 10.11
CA ILE A 350 14.10 0.71 9.31
C ILE A 350 14.60 1.85 10.21
N THR A 351 14.03 2.02 11.40
CA THR A 351 14.52 3.03 12.35
C THR A 351 15.88 2.65 12.92
N ASP A 352 16.08 1.36 13.24
CA ASP A 352 17.32 0.87 13.83
C ASP A 352 18.52 1.02 12.88
N ILE A 353 18.34 0.73 11.58
CA ILE A 353 19.42 0.91 10.60
C ILE A 353 19.81 2.38 10.40
N PHE A 354 18.90 3.33 10.69
CA PHE A 354 19.17 4.79 10.65
C PHE A 354 19.66 5.34 12.00
N SER A 355 19.79 4.53 13.05
CA SER A 355 20.23 5.00 14.37
C SER A 355 21.74 4.90 14.56
N PHE A 356 22.39 5.99 14.99
CA PHE A 356 23.81 5.97 15.36
C PHE A 356 24.08 5.14 16.64
N GLU A 357 23.07 4.96 17.49
CA GLU A 357 23.21 4.18 18.73
C GLU A 357 23.15 2.67 18.47
N LYS A 358 22.46 2.25 17.40
CA LYS A 358 22.17 0.84 17.11
C LYS A 358 22.94 0.30 15.91
N SER A 359 23.49 1.17 15.06
CA SER A 359 24.22 0.78 13.87
C SER A 359 25.56 1.52 13.77
N ARG A 360 26.61 0.77 13.42
CA ARG A 360 27.98 1.25 13.33
C ARG A 360 28.23 1.86 11.95
N TYR A 361 28.25 3.19 11.88
CA TYR A 361 28.62 3.95 10.67
C TYR A 361 30.15 4.14 10.54
N THR A 362 30.93 3.15 10.95
CA THR A 362 32.40 3.15 10.86
C THR A 362 32.85 2.75 9.46
N THR A 363 32.46 1.55 9.02
CA THR A 363 32.77 0.99 7.71
C THR A 363 31.51 0.46 7.04
N VAL A 364 31.56 0.23 5.71
CA VAL A 364 30.41 -0.32 4.98
C VAL A 364 30.11 -1.74 5.44
N GLU A 365 31.16 -2.50 5.76
CA GLU A 365 31.09 -3.89 6.23
C GLU A 365 30.46 -3.99 7.62
N ASP A 366 30.84 -3.12 8.56
CA ASP A 366 30.24 -3.08 9.90
C ASP A 366 28.75 -2.76 9.83
N LEU A 367 28.38 -1.75 9.02
CA LEU A 367 26.98 -1.38 8.83
C LEU A 367 26.18 -2.50 8.15
N ALA A 368 26.78 -3.19 7.17
CA ALA A 368 26.15 -4.33 6.50
C ALA A 368 25.88 -5.49 7.47
N GLU A 369 26.83 -5.78 8.37
CA GLU A 369 26.65 -6.79 9.41
C GLU A 369 25.51 -6.41 10.37
N ASP A 370 25.50 -5.16 10.86
CA ASP A 370 24.47 -4.66 11.77
C ASP A 370 23.08 -4.69 11.12
N ILE A 371 22.95 -4.28 9.85
CA ILE A 371 21.70 -4.38 9.09
C ILE A 371 21.20 -5.81 9.05
N MET A 372 22.06 -6.79 8.76
CA MET A 372 21.67 -8.20 8.71
C MET A 372 21.31 -8.74 10.10
N GLN A 373 21.99 -8.28 11.15
CA GLN A 373 21.65 -8.64 12.53
C GLN A 373 20.27 -8.11 12.92
N HIS A 374 19.99 -6.83 12.67
CA HIS A 374 18.69 -6.22 12.91
C HIS A 374 17.60 -6.96 12.13
N ALA A 375 17.81 -7.24 10.85
CA ALA A 375 16.85 -7.97 10.03
C ALA A 375 16.53 -9.36 10.63
N ARG A 376 17.54 -10.11 11.07
CA ARG A 376 17.36 -11.44 11.69
C ARG A 376 16.59 -11.37 13.00
N THR A 377 16.92 -10.43 13.87
CA THR A 377 16.21 -10.25 15.14
C THR A 377 14.74 -9.90 14.91
N ARG A 378 14.46 -8.97 13.99
CA ARG A 378 13.09 -8.53 13.68
C ARG A 378 12.27 -9.65 13.02
N ALA A 379 12.87 -10.40 12.10
CA ALA A 379 12.23 -11.58 11.50
C ALA A 379 11.89 -12.66 12.55
N ALA A 380 12.79 -12.91 13.51
CA ALA A 380 12.55 -13.85 14.60
C ALA A 380 11.38 -13.39 15.48
N ASN A 381 11.35 -12.10 15.89
CA ASN A 381 10.25 -11.53 16.68
C ASN A 381 8.89 -11.69 16.00
N ILE A 382 8.83 -11.43 14.69
CA ILE A 382 7.59 -11.60 13.90
C ILE A 382 7.17 -13.07 13.86
N THR A 383 8.12 -13.98 13.62
CA THR A 383 7.86 -15.42 13.54
C THR A 383 7.37 -15.97 14.88
N ASP A 384 8.02 -15.57 15.98
CA ASP A 384 7.62 -15.95 17.34
C ASP A 384 6.19 -15.45 17.64
N LYS A 385 5.87 -14.21 17.24
CA LYS A 385 4.52 -13.65 17.40
C LYS A 385 3.46 -14.43 16.62
N LEU A 386 3.78 -14.85 15.41
CA LEU A 386 2.89 -15.67 14.57
C LEU A 386 2.73 -17.09 15.14
N ALA A 387 3.75 -17.61 15.82
CA ALA A 387 3.75 -18.93 16.44
C ALA A 387 2.96 -19.00 17.77
N GLU A 388 2.63 -17.87 18.42
CA GLU A 388 1.74 -17.81 19.60
C GLU A 388 0.31 -18.35 19.33
N ARG A 389 0.01 -18.78 18.10
CA ARG A 389 -1.23 -19.44 17.69
C ARG A 389 -1.35 -20.91 18.15
N ILE A 390 -0.28 -21.52 18.68
CA ILE A 390 -0.27 -22.91 19.18
C ILE A 390 -0.65 -22.99 20.65
#